data_AF-A0AAD6QE34-F1
#
_entry.id   AF-A0AAD6QE34-F1
#
_cell.length_a   1.000
_cell.length_b   1.000
_cell.length_c   1.000
_cell.angle_alpha   90.00
_cell.angle_beta   90.00
_cell.angle_gamma   90.00
#
_symmetry.space_group_name_H-M   'P 1'
#
loop_
_entity.id
_entity.type
_entity.pdbx_description
1 polymer ?
#
loop_
_entity_poly.entity_id
_entity_poly.type
_entity_poly.pdbx_seq_one_letter_code
_entity_poly.pdbx_strand_id
1 'polypeptide(L)'
;MTTKMLSLYSTTMTEKMPYLSTINPHFSIISLKKKSFPVTGSRNLFTTTAHASRFEVDHQISRSQGHEEESLLLMRSVLGSMERVYLKRNPTAKAILDLVKSVDDADHICYDHLAFRTFGVKGHGIESMASFFLDYGYKQQEELKFPAKKLKALWFSPPSGLPHEDAATGSGVNGPLPRIFISELLVDQLSPQAQEIIEKYIETSGSGYKHATLASALGSLTWKKPFFSDFQQLAKESEYAAWTLVNGYALNHVTISTHRLKTHLTNIRALNQFLQENGFNLNSEGGVLKVSPDGLLLQSSTVADSIPFKFSDGFTESVPCSYIEFAERLVLPQYKNLLKEEVKEFHRRDGFEVGNADKIFESTSKEQLTRRTG
;
A
#
# COMPACT_ATOMS: atom_id res chain seq x y z
N MET A 1 34.32 57.00 -13.88
CA MET A 1 34.55 56.92 -12.43
C MET A 1 34.58 55.44 -12.08
N THR A 2 35.77 54.84 -12.02
CA THR A 2 36.46 54.44 -10.75
C THR A 2 35.65 53.40 -9.97
N THR A 3 36.10 52.20 -9.59
CA THR A 3 37.45 51.65 -9.38
C THR A 3 37.27 50.24 -8.76
N LYS A 4 38.05 49.24 -9.20
CA LYS A 4 38.56 48.04 -8.45
C LYS A 4 37.54 47.01 -7.90
N MET A 5 37.84 45.74 -7.64
CA MET A 5 38.98 44.82 -7.85
C MET A 5 38.51 43.41 -7.43
N LEU A 6 39.05 42.38 -8.11
CA LEU A 6 39.70 41.15 -7.60
C LEU A 6 39.13 40.51 -6.30
N SER A 7 38.65 39.26 -6.29
CA SER A 7 39.32 37.96 -6.54
C SER A 7 39.92 37.29 -5.28
N LEU A 8 39.45 36.04 -5.06
CA LEU A 8 40.10 34.85 -4.49
C LEU A 8 40.38 34.73 -2.98
N TYR A 9 40.04 33.53 -2.47
CA TYR A 9 40.70 32.60 -1.51
C TYR A 9 39.65 31.98 -0.57
N SER A 10 39.19 30.75 -0.83
CA SER A 10 39.71 29.47 -0.31
C SER A 10 39.85 29.44 1.22
N THR A 11 39.04 28.62 1.91
CA THR A 11 39.55 27.62 2.88
C THR A 11 38.48 26.56 3.13
N THR A 12 38.84 25.32 2.82
CA THR A 12 38.25 24.05 3.25
C THR A 12 38.22 23.92 4.78
N MET A 13 37.08 23.52 5.35
CA MET A 13 36.98 22.98 6.71
C MET A 13 36.47 21.55 6.61
N THR A 14 37.42 20.62 6.67
CA THR A 14 37.23 19.20 6.96
C THR A 14 36.97 19.03 8.45
N GLU A 15 35.78 18.61 8.85
CA GLU A 15 35.54 18.10 10.19
C GLU A 15 35.53 16.56 10.20
N LYS A 16 36.38 16.03 11.08
CA LYS A 16 36.68 14.61 11.27
C LYS A 16 35.55 13.90 12.02
N MET A 17 35.24 12.69 11.56
CA MET A 17 34.54 11.68 12.34
C MET A 17 35.33 11.26 13.59
N PRO A 18 34.64 10.93 14.69
CA PRO A 18 35.14 9.98 15.68
C PRO A 18 34.57 8.58 15.42
N TYR A 19 35.48 7.62 15.29
CA TYR A 19 35.25 6.18 15.46
C TYR A 19 34.67 5.88 16.86
N LEU A 20 33.70 4.97 16.97
CA LEU A 20 33.69 3.98 18.06
C LEU A 20 32.76 2.78 17.82
N SER A 21 33.40 1.61 17.96
CA SER A 21 32.94 0.29 18.41
C SER A 21 31.85 -0.47 17.63
N THR A 22 32.34 -1.50 16.95
CA THR A 22 31.70 -2.74 16.58
C THR A 22 31.06 -3.46 17.78
N ILE A 23 29.79 -3.85 17.65
CA ILE A 23 29.09 -4.74 18.58
C ILE A 23 29.06 -6.15 17.94
N ASN A 24 29.71 -7.10 18.61
CA ASN A 24 29.66 -8.53 18.29
C ASN A 24 28.48 -9.18 19.03
N PRO A 25 27.59 -9.96 18.37
CA PRO A 25 26.57 -10.72 19.06
C PRO A 25 27.12 -12.09 19.49
N HIS A 26 27.20 -12.33 20.80
CA HIS A 26 27.43 -13.66 21.35
C HIS A 26 26.15 -14.51 21.21
N PHE A 27 26.17 -15.47 20.28
CA PHE A 27 25.24 -16.59 20.26
C PHE A 27 25.72 -17.65 21.26
N SER A 28 24.89 -17.99 22.26
CA SER A 28 25.09 -19.19 23.10
C SER A 28 24.14 -20.29 22.66
N ILE A 29 24.71 -21.35 22.10
CA ILE A 29 24.01 -22.59 21.74
C ILE A 29 23.93 -23.46 23.00
N ILE A 30 22.72 -23.68 23.52
CA ILE A 30 22.49 -24.64 24.61
C ILE A 30 22.21 -26.01 24.00
N SER A 31 23.16 -26.94 24.20
CA SER A 31 23.07 -28.35 23.84
C SER A 31 22.34 -29.13 24.95
N LEU A 32 21.16 -29.66 24.65
CA LEU A 32 20.42 -30.56 25.55
C LEU A 32 20.91 -32.01 25.37
N LYS A 33 21.76 -32.48 26.28
CA LYS A 33 22.08 -33.91 26.43
C LYS A 33 20.92 -34.63 27.14
N LYS A 34 20.26 -35.56 26.45
CA LYS A 34 19.38 -36.57 27.05
C LYS A 34 20.21 -37.52 27.94
N LYS A 35 19.86 -37.63 29.23
CA LYS A 35 20.25 -38.73 30.10
C LYS A 35 19.01 -39.57 30.39
N SER A 36 19.04 -40.82 29.97
CA SER A 36 18.14 -41.92 30.34
C SER A 36 18.79 -42.74 31.45
N PHE A 37 18.03 -43.21 32.44
CA PHE A 37 18.35 -44.36 33.33
C PHE A 37 17.08 -44.79 34.12
N PRO A 38 17.02 -46.00 34.70
CA PRO A 38 16.05 -47.02 34.28
C PRO A 38 14.97 -47.36 35.31
N VAL A 39 13.99 -48.14 34.85
CA VAL A 39 12.88 -48.73 35.62
C VAL A 39 13.35 -49.95 36.42
N THR A 40 12.98 -50.01 37.71
CA THR A 40 12.79 -51.26 38.47
C THR A 40 11.56 -51.10 39.37
N GLY A 41 10.73 -52.14 39.47
CA GLY A 41 9.36 -52.07 39.99
C GLY A 41 9.15 -52.57 41.41
N SER A 42 7.93 -52.39 41.94
CA SER A 42 7.09 -53.41 42.60
C SER A 42 5.75 -52.79 43.01
N ARG A 43 4.73 -53.64 43.12
CA ARG A 43 3.29 -53.36 43.27
C ARG A 43 2.92 -52.65 44.59
N ASN A 44 1.88 -51.82 44.52
CA ASN A 44 0.69 -51.94 45.39
C ASN A 44 -0.50 -51.18 44.78
N LEU A 45 -1.63 -51.89 44.66
CA LEU A 45 -2.93 -51.34 44.29
C LEU A 45 -3.44 -50.42 45.39
N PHE A 46 -3.77 -49.18 45.03
CA PHE A 46 -4.86 -48.43 45.66
C PHE A 46 -5.71 -47.83 44.54
N THR A 47 -6.94 -48.32 44.45
CA THR A 47 -8.01 -47.74 43.65
C THR A 47 -8.46 -46.43 44.27
N THR A 48 -8.21 -45.32 43.57
CA THR A 48 -8.93 -44.07 43.77
C THR A 48 -9.47 -43.63 42.42
N THR A 49 -10.77 -43.79 42.24
CA THR A 49 -11.53 -43.17 41.16
C THR A 49 -11.52 -41.66 41.36
N ALA A 50 -10.71 -40.96 40.56
CA ALA A 50 -10.82 -39.51 40.40
C ALA A 50 -11.45 -39.24 39.02
N HIS A 51 -12.61 -38.58 39.03
CA HIS A 51 -13.23 -38.04 37.82
C HIS A 51 -12.25 -37.07 37.14
N ALA A 52 -11.76 -37.43 35.96
CA ALA A 52 -11.13 -36.49 35.06
C ALA A 52 -12.23 -35.63 34.42
N SER A 53 -12.58 -34.51 35.07
CA SER A 53 -13.31 -33.44 34.39
C SER A 53 -12.37 -32.77 33.39
N ARG A 54 -12.77 -32.82 32.12
CA ARG A 54 -12.17 -32.12 30.97
C ARG A 54 -11.71 -30.69 31.34
N PHE A 55 -10.40 -30.49 31.36
CA PHE A 55 -9.74 -29.18 31.47
C PHE A 55 -8.68 -29.00 30.36
N GLU A 56 -8.90 -29.59 29.18
CA GLU A 56 -7.98 -29.47 28.04
C GLU A 56 -8.49 -28.57 26.90
N VAL A 57 -9.69 -28.00 27.01
CA VAL A 57 -10.31 -27.24 25.90
C VAL A 57 -10.03 -25.74 25.96
N ASP A 58 -9.83 -25.14 27.14
CA ASP A 58 -9.62 -23.68 27.25
C ASP A 58 -8.18 -23.24 26.91
N HIS A 59 -7.19 -24.10 27.09
CA HIS A 59 -5.79 -23.71 26.91
C HIS A 59 -5.34 -23.66 25.44
N GLN A 60 -6.01 -24.40 24.55
CA GLN A 60 -5.74 -24.34 23.10
C GLN A 60 -6.42 -23.13 22.44
N ILE A 61 -7.65 -22.79 22.87
CA ILE A 61 -8.42 -21.65 22.31
C ILE A 61 -7.78 -20.31 22.69
N SER A 62 -7.34 -20.15 23.94
CA SER A 62 -6.63 -18.93 24.37
C SER A 62 -5.29 -18.73 23.64
N ARG A 63 -4.60 -19.84 23.31
CA ARG A 63 -3.30 -19.78 22.63
C ARG A 63 -3.45 -19.51 21.13
N SER A 64 -4.50 -20.00 20.48
CA SER A 64 -4.78 -19.69 19.07
C SER A 64 -5.22 -18.24 18.88
N GLN A 65 -6.06 -17.71 19.77
CA GLN A 65 -6.48 -16.30 19.73
C GLN A 65 -5.30 -15.33 19.91
N GLY A 66 -4.38 -15.61 20.85
CA GLY A 66 -3.19 -14.78 21.03
C GLY A 66 -2.28 -14.74 19.80
N HIS A 67 -2.12 -15.86 19.09
CA HIS A 67 -1.35 -15.91 17.85
C HIS A 67 -2.01 -15.15 16.69
N GLU A 68 -3.34 -15.16 16.59
CA GLU A 68 -4.08 -14.40 15.58
C GLU A 68 -3.96 -12.88 15.80
N GLU A 69 -4.03 -12.44 17.06
CA GLU A 69 -3.85 -11.02 17.41
C GLU A 69 -2.42 -10.53 17.15
N GLU A 70 -1.39 -11.30 17.55
CA GLU A 70 0.01 -10.98 17.26
C GLU A 70 0.29 -10.91 15.75
N SER A 71 -0.28 -11.84 14.99
CA SER A 71 -0.19 -11.87 13.52
C SER A 71 -0.83 -10.62 12.91
N LEU A 72 -2.03 -10.23 13.36
CA LEU A 72 -2.71 -9.02 12.89
C LEU A 72 -1.90 -7.74 13.22
N LEU A 73 -1.29 -7.68 14.41
CA LEU A 73 -0.41 -6.56 14.81
C LEU A 73 0.83 -6.45 13.92
N LEU A 74 1.43 -7.58 13.55
CA LEU A 74 2.56 -7.60 12.61
C LEU A 74 2.12 -7.07 11.24
N MET A 75 0.99 -7.54 10.69
CA MET A 75 0.47 -7.04 9.42
C MET A 75 0.20 -5.53 9.47
N ARG A 76 -0.47 -5.03 10.52
CA ARG A 76 -0.72 -3.60 10.70
C ARG A 76 0.58 -2.80 10.81
N SER A 77 1.61 -3.34 11.44
CA SER A 77 2.94 -2.70 11.52
C SER A 77 3.62 -2.59 10.15
N VAL A 78 3.46 -3.61 9.31
CA VAL A 78 3.94 -3.59 7.91
C VAL A 78 3.17 -2.55 7.09
N LEU A 79 1.83 -2.55 7.18
CA LEU A 79 0.98 -1.54 6.52
C LEU A 79 1.32 -0.11 6.97
N GLY A 80 1.51 0.11 8.27
CA GLY A 80 1.93 1.41 8.80
C GLY A 80 3.33 1.83 8.33
N SER A 81 4.20 0.88 8.00
CA SER A 81 5.50 1.19 7.39
C SER A 81 5.35 1.62 5.93
N MET A 82 4.51 0.93 5.16
CA MET A 82 4.16 1.34 3.79
C MET A 82 3.50 2.73 3.76
N GLU A 83 2.55 2.98 4.66
CA GLU A 83 1.88 4.27 4.81
C GLU A 83 2.88 5.37 5.17
N ARG A 84 3.80 5.15 6.11
CA ARG A 84 4.86 6.14 6.43
C ARG A 84 5.72 6.49 5.22
N VAL A 85 6.14 5.49 4.44
CA VAL A 85 6.91 5.71 3.21
C VAL A 85 6.08 6.53 2.22
N TYR A 86 4.81 6.19 2.04
CA TYR A 86 3.87 6.91 1.19
C TYR A 86 3.71 8.37 1.63
N LEU A 87 3.35 8.65 2.88
CA LEU A 87 3.12 10.03 3.35
C LEU A 87 4.39 10.88 3.34
N LYS A 88 5.57 10.29 3.51
CA LYS A 88 6.84 11.00 3.39
C LYS A 88 7.13 11.47 1.97
N ARG A 89 6.70 10.71 0.97
CA ARG A 89 6.97 10.98 -0.46
C ARG A 89 5.87 11.79 -1.15
N ASN A 90 4.71 11.92 -0.50
CA ASN A 90 3.50 12.50 -1.09
C ASN A 90 2.93 13.58 -0.16
N PRO A 91 3.52 14.79 -0.15
CA PRO A 91 3.07 15.89 0.71
C PRO A 91 1.60 16.26 0.50
N THR A 92 1.05 16.14 -0.72
CA THR A 92 -0.37 16.42 -0.99
C THR A 92 -1.26 15.43 -0.24
N ALA A 93 -0.96 14.13 -0.31
CA ALA A 93 -1.72 13.11 0.40
C ALA A 93 -1.67 13.32 1.92
N LYS A 94 -0.49 13.65 2.46
CA LYS A 94 -0.33 13.97 3.89
C LYS A 94 -1.16 15.20 4.27
N ALA A 95 -1.06 16.28 3.50
CA ALA A 95 -1.78 17.52 3.78
C ALA A 95 -3.32 17.31 3.74
N ILE A 96 -3.81 16.50 2.80
CA ILE A 96 -5.24 16.17 2.72
C ILE A 96 -5.69 15.33 3.91
N LEU A 97 -4.92 14.32 4.31
CA LEU A 97 -5.25 13.53 5.51
C LEU A 97 -5.27 14.40 6.76
N ASP A 98 -4.29 15.29 6.94
CA ASP A 98 -4.25 16.22 8.07
C ASP A 98 -5.42 17.22 8.02
N LEU A 99 -5.77 17.72 6.83
CA LEU A 99 -6.89 18.63 6.64
C LEU A 99 -8.23 17.96 6.98
N VAL A 100 -8.49 16.77 6.41
CA VAL A 100 -9.71 16.01 6.69
C VAL A 100 -9.80 15.68 8.19
N LYS A 101 -8.70 15.31 8.85
CA LYS A 101 -8.66 15.10 10.32
C LYS A 101 -8.94 16.35 11.14
N SER A 102 -8.70 17.55 10.60
CA SER A 102 -8.94 18.80 11.35
C SER A 102 -10.41 19.23 11.33
N VAL A 103 -11.18 18.73 10.36
CA VAL A 103 -12.61 19.04 10.20
C VAL A 103 -13.52 17.86 10.51
N ASP A 104 -13.03 16.63 10.34
CA ASP A 104 -13.69 15.38 10.66
C ASP A 104 -12.92 14.70 11.80
N ASP A 105 -13.64 14.16 12.78
CA ASP A 105 -13.10 13.54 13.99
C ASP A 105 -11.86 12.66 13.69
N ALA A 106 -10.68 13.11 14.13
CA ALA A 106 -9.36 12.63 13.70
C ALA A 106 -9.16 11.11 13.84
N ASP A 107 -9.92 10.48 14.74
CA ASP A 107 -9.83 9.07 15.08
C ASP A 107 -10.61 8.13 14.11
N HIS A 108 -11.17 8.65 13.00
CA HIS A 108 -12.15 7.88 12.19
C HIS A 108 -11.88 7.80 10.69
N ILE A 109 -10.76 8.32 10.17
CA ILE A 109 -10.45 8.16 8.74
C ILE A 109 -10.24 6.67 8.45
N CYS A 110 -11.15 6.07 7.69
CA CYS A 110 -11.04 4.69 7.24
C CYS A 110 -10.47 4.64 5.83
N TYR A 111 -9.57 3.68 5.58
CA TYR A 111 -9.11 3.39 4.22
C TYR A 111 -10.03 2.38 3.54
N ASP A 112 -10.58 2.77 2.38
CA ASP A 112 -11.36 1.89 1.53
C ASP A 112 -10.49 0.79 0.91
N HIS A 113 -9.36 1.21 0.33
CA HIS A 113 -8.39 0.32 -0.27
C HIS A 113 -6.98 0.90 -0.32
N LEU A 114 -6.02 0.00 -0.55
CA LEU A 114 -4.63 0.29 -0.87
C LEU A 114 -4.33 -0.27 -2.27
N ALA A 115 -3.57 0.46 -3.08
CA ALA A 115 -3.23 0.00 -4.43
C ALA A 115 -1.73 -0.13 -4.70
N PHE A 116 -1.37 -1.15 -5.47
CA PHE A 116 0.00 -1.43 -5.88
C PHE A 116 0.10 -1.68 -7.39
N ARG A 117 1.26 -1.33 -7.96
CA ARG A 117 1.62 -1.56 -9.35
C ARG A 117 2.83 -2.48 -9.42
N THR A 118 2.80 -3.42 -10.36
CA THR A 118 3.84 -4.45 -10.53
C THR A 118 4.14 -4.72 -12.01
N PHE A 119 5.21 -5.46 -12.29
CA PHE A 119 5.55 -5.95 -13.63
C PHE A 119 5.19 -7.43 -13.76
N GLY A 120 4.31 -7.80 -14.70
CA GLY A 120 3.89 -9.18 -14.94
C GLY A 120 4.96 -9.99 -15.69
N VAL A 121 6.13 -10.19 -15.08
CA VAL A 121 7.26 -10.92 -15.67
C VAL A 121 8.14 -11.55 -14.59
N LYS A 122 8.64 -12.78 -14.83
CA LYS A 122 9.61 -13.50 -13.98
C LYS A 122 9.29 -13.40 -12.47
N GLY A 123 8.02 -13.60 -12.09
CA GLY A 123 7.54 -13.60 -10.70
C GLY A 123 7.38 -12.24 -10.04
N HIS A 124 7.60 -11.12 -10.74
CA HIS A 124 7.50 -9.76 -10.17
C HIS A 124 6.11 -9.13 -10.28
N GLY A 125 5.09 -9.92 -10.67
CA GLY A 125 3.71 -9.50 -10.90
C GLY A 125 2.87 -9.46 -9.62
N ILE A 126 1.55 -9.61 -9.78
CA ILE A 126 0.56 -9.54 -8.69
C ILE A 126 0.92 -10.48 -7.54
N GLU A 127 1.31 -11.71 -7.84
CA GLU A 127 1.63 -12.75 -6.84
C GLU A 127 2.74 -12.32 -5.86
N SER A 128 3.72 -11.53 -6.33
CA SER A 128 4.84 -11.06 -5.50
C SER A 128 4.37 -10.22 -4.31
N MET A 129 3.28 -9.46 -4.49
CA MET A 129 2.69 -8.64 -3.44
C MET A 129 1.48 -9.32 -2.78
N ALA A 130 0.69 -10.08 -3.54
CA ALA A 130 -0.52 -10.75 -3.05
C ALA A 130 -0.22 -11.81 -1.99
N SER A 131 0.88 -12.55 -2.13
CA SER A 131 1.26 -13.63 -1.19
C SER A 131 1.23 -13.19 0.27
N PHE A 132 1.79 -12.02 0.57
CA PHE A 132 1.72 -11.44 1.92
C PHE A 132 0.29 -11.31 2.42
N PHE A 133 -0.62 -10.73 1.65
CA PHE A 133 -2.01 -10.53 2.07
C PHE A 133 -2.76 -11.85 2.23
N LEU A 134 -2.52 -12.81 1.32
CA LEU A 134 -3.11 -14.15 1.39
C LEU A 134 -2.69 -14.88 2.67
N ASP A 135 -1.43 -14.73 3.10
CA ASP A 135 -0.93 -15.30 4.36
C ASP A 135 -1.66 -14.76 5.61
N TYR A 136 -2.24 -13.54 5.52
CA TYR A 136 -3.07 -12.93 6.57
C TYR A 136 -4.58 -13.07 6.30
N GLY A 137 -4.99 -14.02 5.44
CA GLY A 137 -6.39 -14.38 5.27
C GLY A 137 -7.20 -13.48 4.34
N TYR A 138 -6.56 -12.57 3.61
CA TYR A 138 -7.22 -11.89 2.50
C TYR A 138 -7.66 -12.91 1.45
N LYS A 139 -8.77 -12.63 0.77
CA LYS A 139 -9.31 -13.50 -0.28
C LYS A 139 -9.23 -12.80 -1.62
N GLN A 140 -8.65 -13.47 -2.62
CA GLN A 140 -8.66 -13.00 -3.99
C GLN A 140 -10.09 -12.95 -4.52
N GLN A 141 -10.41 -11.88 -5.25
CA GLN A 141 -11.71 -11.63 -5.85
C GLN A 141 -11.56 -11.48 -7.38
N GLU A 142 -12.41 -10.69 -8.01
CA GLU A 142 -12.48 -10.59 -9.47
C GLU A 142 -11.20 -10.05 -10.13
N GLU A 143 -10.97 -10.50 -11.36
CA GLU A 143 -9.96 -9.96 -12.27
C GLU A 143 -10.54 -8.81 -13.10
N LEU A 144 -9.77 -7.72 -13.21
CA LEU A 144 -10.05 -6.58 -14.08
C LEU A 144 -9.01 -6.53 -15.19
N LYS A 145 -9.45 -6.26 -16.43
CA LYS A 145 -8.56 -6.14 -17.60
C LYS A 145 -8.63 -4.74 -18.19
N PHE A 146 -7.48 -4.21 -18.58
CA PHE A 146 -7.33 -2.91 -19.22
C PHE A 146 -6.53 -3.07 -20.53
N PRO A 147 -7.15 -3.58 -21.61
CA PRO A 147 -6.44 -3.94 -22.83
C PRO A 147 -5.65 -2.77 -23.44
N ALA A 148 -6.22 -1.57 -23.45
CA ALA A 148 -5.57 -0.38 -24.00
C ALA A 148 -4.28 -0.01 -23.24
N LYS A 149 -4.25 -0.25 -21.92
CA LYS A 149 -3.08 0.01 -21.06
C LYS A 149 -2.17 -1.20 -20.91
N LYS A 150 -2.53 -2.35 -21.50
CA LYS A 150 -1.85 -3.64 -21.34
C LYS A 150 -1.72 -4.05 -19.87
N LEU A 151 -2.77 -3.81 -19.08
CA LEU A 151 -2.78 -4.17 -17.65
C LEU A 151 -3.82 -5.24 -17.35
N LYS A 152 -3.57 -6.01 -16.30
CA LYS A 152 -4.63 -6.67 -15.53
C LYS A 152 -4.48 -6.33 -14.06
N ALA A 153 -5.55 -6.52 -13.29
CA ALA A 153 -5.53 -6.35 -11.86
C ALA A 153 -6.38 -7.41 -11.18
N LEU A 154 -6.01 -7.73 -9.93
CA LEU A 154 -6.81 -8.50 -9.00
C LEU A 154 -7.03 -7.63 -7.77
N TRP A 155 -8.18 -7.78 -7.12
CA TRP A 155 -8.38 -7.21 -5.80
C TRP A 155 -8.62 -8.28 -4.76
N PHE A 156 -8.36 -7.93 -3.51
CA PHE A 156 -8.40 -8.84 -2.38
C PHE A 156 -9.24 -8.24 -1.27
N SER A 157 -10.27 -8.96 -0.85
CA SER A 157 -11.12 -8.56 0.28
C SER A 157 -10.41 -8.90 1.58
N PRO A 158 -10.51 -8.06 2.63
CA PRO A 158 -9.97 -8.38 3.94
C PRO A 158 -10.66 -9.62 4.55
N PRO A 159 -9.99 -10.32 5.49
CA PRO A 159 -10.63 -11.38 6.25
C PRO A 159 -11.83 -10.86 7.07
N SER A 160 -12.91 -11.64 7.09
CA SER A 160 -14.13 -11.33 7.85
C SER A 160 -14.05 -11.82 9.30
N GLY A 161 -14.86 -11.24 10.18
CA GLY A 161 -14.94 -11.62 11.59
C GLY A 161 -13.81 -11.06 12.44
N LEU A 162 -13.06 -10.08 11.93
CA LEU A 162 -11.99 -9.43 12.68
C LEU A 162 -12.53 -8.42 13.69
N PRO A 163 -11.80 -8.20 14.81
CA PRO A 163 -12.00 -7.02 15.63
C PRO A 163 -11.91 -5.77 14.74
N HIS A 164 -12.83 -4.84 14.95
CA HIS A 164 -12.90 -3.55 14.24
C HIS A 164 -13.37 -3.56 12.78
N GLU A 165 -13.92 -4.67 12.26
CA GLU A 165 -14.50 -4.72 10.90
C GLU A 165 -15.60 -3.65 10.69
N ASP A 166 -16.47 -3.51 11.70
CA ASP A 166 -17.52 -2.48 11.79
C ASP A 166 -17.17 -1.36 12.79
N ALA A 167 -16.00 -1.38 13.42
CA ALA A 167 -15.76 -0.48 14.55
C ALA A 167 -15.64 0.99 14.11
N ALA A 168 -16.24 1.83 14.94
CA ALA A 168 -16.03 3.27 14.97
C ALA A 168 -14.71 3.66 15.65
N THR A 169 -13.70 2.77 15.73
CA THR A 169 -12.45 3.06 16.42
C THR A 169 -11.24 2.66 15.57
N GLY A 170 -10.21 3.50 15.59
CA GLY A 170 -9.02 3.34 14.77
C GLY A 170 -9.07 4.15 13.47
N SER A 171 -7.91 4.60 13.03
CA SER A 171 -7.74 5.51 11.88
C SER A 171 -6.63 4.99 10.96
N GLY A 172 -6.76 5.24 9.67
CA GLY A 172 -5.88 4.74 8.61
C GLY A 172 -5.74 3.21 8.65
N VAL A 173 -4.49 2.74 8.65
CA VAL A 173 -4.15 1.30 8.70
C VAL A 173 -4.49 0.61 10.01
N ASN A 174 -4.84 1.36 11.06
CA ASN A 174 -5.23 0.82 12.37
C ASN A 174 -6.76 0.72 12.55
N GLY A 175 -7.54 1.18 11.56
CA GLY A 175 -8.99 1.00 11.53
C GLY A 175 -9.43 -0.33 10.89
N PRO A 176 -10.64 -0.37 10.32
CA PRO A 176 -11.09 -1.44 9.44
C PRO A 176 -10.05 -1.73 8.36
N LEU A 177 -9.79 -3.01 8.09
CA LEU A 177 -8.77 -3.37 7.11
C LEU A 177 -9.18 -2.94 5.70
N PRO A 178 -8.29 -2.28 4.94
CA PRO A 178 -8.59 -1.87 3.58
C PRO A 178 -8.61 -3.08 2.64
N ARG A 179 -9.39 -2.99 1.56
CA ARG A 179 -9.23 -3.87 0.39
C ARG A 179 -7.86 -3.64 -0.23
N ILE A 180 -7.33 -4.63 -0.94
CA ILE A 180 -6.05 -4.47 -1.64
C ILE A 180 -6.29 -4.60 -3.14
N PHE A 181 -5.83 -3.62 -3.92
CA PHE A 181 -5.87 -3.65 -5.37
C PHE A 181 -4.45 -3.79 -5.92
N ILE A 182 -4.17 -4.85 -6.67
CA ILE A 182 -2.83 -5.11 -7.22
C ILE A 182 -2.95 -5.25 -8.73
N SER A 183 -2.24 -4.40 -9.45
CA SER A 183 -2.17 -4.42 -10.90
C SER A 183 -0.80 -4.89 -11.39
N GLU A 184 -0.77 -5.53 -12.55
CA GLU A 184 0.46 -5.84 -13.27
C GLU A 184 0.40 -5.40 -14.73
N LEU A 185 1.55 -4.93 -15.22
CA LEU A 185 1.77 -4.70 -16.64
C LEU A 185 2.04 -6.02 -17.35
N LEU A 186 1.31 -6.28 -18.44
CA LEU A 186 1.52 -7.41 -19.32
C LEU A 186 2.74 -7.11 -20.21
N VAL A 187 3.92 -7.42 -19.69
CA VAL A 187 5.22 -7.04 -20.30
C VAL A 187 5.37 -7.65 -21.69
N ASP A 188 4.90 -8.87 -21.88
CA ASP A 188 4.88 -9.59 -23.16
C ASP A 188 4.09 -8.89 -24.28
N GLN A 189 3.21 -7.95 -23.93
CA GLN A 189 2.46 -7.13 -24.90
C GLN A 189 3.16 -5.82 -25.28
N LEU A 190 4.31 -5.50 -24.69
CA LEU A 190 5.10 -4.30 -25.01
C LEU A 190 5.98 -4.52 -26.24
N SER A 191 6.57 -3.45 -26.76
CA SER A 191 7.62 -3.56 -27.78
C SER A 191 8.81 -4.38 -27.28
N PRO A 192 9.55 -5.09 -28.16
CA PRO A 192 10.77 -5.81 -27.77
C PRO A 192 11.76 -4.94 -27.00
N GLN A 193 11.90 -3.67 -27.42
CA GLN A 193 12.76 -2.70 -26.75
C GLN A 193 12.34 -2.43 -25.30
N ALA A 194 11.04 -2.24 -25.03
CA ALA A 194 10.54 -2.04 -23.67
C ALA A 194 10.66 -3.32 -22.83
N GLN A 195 10.44 -4.49 -23.43
CA GLN A 195 10.64 -5.79 -22.78
C GLN A 195 12.09 -5.95 -22.34
N GLU A 196 13.07 -5.72 -23.24
CA GLU A 196 14.50 -5.78 -22.93
C GLU A 196 14.90 -4.83 -21.80
N ILE A 197 14.37 -3.61 -21.79
CA ILE A 197 14.63 -2.64 -20.72
C ILE A 197 14.10 -3.17 -19.39
N ILE A 198 12.87 -3.65 -19.33
CA ILE A 198 12.27 -4.17 -18.09
C ILE A 198 13.05 -5.40 -17.62
N GLU A 199 13.31 -6.35 -18.51
CA GLU A 199 14.03 -7.59 -18.19
C GLU A 199 15.42 -7.31 -17.62
N LYS A 200 16.15 -6.34 -18.18
CA LYS A 200 17.45 -5.89 -17.65
C LYS A 200 17.37 -5.52 -16.17
N TYR A 201 16.32 -4.83 -15.72
CA TYR A 201 16.16 -4.48 -14.31
C TYR A 201 15.71 -5.65 -13.47
N ILE A 202 14.76 -6.44 -13.97
CA ILE A 202 14.24 -7.63 -13.29
C ILE A 202 15.36 -8.65 -13.01
N GLU A 203 16.30 -8.82 -13.93
CA GLU A 203 17.46 -9.69 -13.73
C GLU A 203 18.36 -9.22 -12.58
N THR A 204 18.53 -7.91 -12.40
CA THR A 204 19.31 -7.36 -11.27
C THR A 204 18.60 -7.51 -9.93
N SER A 205 17.26 -7.65 -9.94
CA SER A 205 16.45 -7.93 -8.75
C SER A 205 16.64 -9.38 -8.28
N GLY A 206 16.95 -10.30 -9.20
CA GLY A 206 17.09 -11.72 -8.88
C GLY A 206 15.82 -12.27 -8.22
N SER A 207 15.92 -12.66 -6.95
CA SER A 207 14.78 -13.14 -6.16
C SER A 207 14.06 -12.05 -5.34
N GLY A 208 14.33 -10.77 -5.62
CA GLY A 208 13.77 -9.63 -4.89
C GLY A 208 12.23 -9.60 -4.85
N TYR A 209 11.55 -10.20 -5.83
CA TYR A 209 10.09 -10.36 -5.82
C TYR A 209 9.56 -11.09 -4.58
N LYS A 210 10.34 -11.99 -3.96
CA LYS A 210 9.97 -12.68 -2.71
C LYS A 210 9.90 -11.74 -1.50
N HIS A 211 10.39 -10.51 -1.66
CA HIS A 211 10.48 -9.50 -0.61
C HIS A 211 9.78 -8.20 -1.02
N ALA A 212 8.81 -8.25 -1.95
CA ALA A 212 8.09 -7.08 -2.46
C ALA A 212 7.45 -6.24 -1.34
N THR A 213 6.78 -6.88 -0.39
CA THR A 213 6.16 -6.24 0.77
C THR A 213 7.19 -5.51 1.64
N LEU A 214 8.35 -6.15 1.88
CA LEU A 214 9.44 -5.53 2.64
C LEU A 214 10.04 -4.34 1.87
N ALA A 215 10.22 -4.47 0.57
CA ALA A 215 10.68 -3.39 -0.30
C ALA A 215 9.71 -2.19 -0.26
N SER A 216 8.40 -2.45 -0.26
CA SER A 216 7.36 -1.41 -0.10
C SER A 216 7.45 -0.72 1.27
N ALA A 217 7.52 -1.49 2.35
CA ALA A 217 7.61 -0.99 3.73
C ALA A 217 8.89 -0.18 4.00
N LEU A 218 9.99 -0.49 3.30
CA LEU A 218 11.25 0.23 3.38
C LEU A 218 11.40 1.35 2.34
N GLY A 219 10.48 1.47 1.37
CA GLY A 219 10.57 2.43 0.28
C GLY A 219 11.77 2.20 -0.64
N SER A 220 12.10 0.93 -0.91
CA SER A 220 13.27 0.51 -1.69
C SER A 220 12.87 -0.14 -3.02
N LEU A 221 13.71 0.04 -4.04
CA LEU A 221 13.65 -0.76 -5.27
C LEU A 221 14.32 -2.11 -5.03
N THR A 222 13.77 -3.18 -5.60
CA THR A 222 14.41 -4.51 -5.56
C THR A 222 15.44 -4.68 -6.68
N TRP A 223 15.34 -3.88 -7.74
CA TRP A 223 16.33 -3.80 -8.82
C TRP A 223 17.30 -2.63 -8.64
N LYS A 224 18.37 -2.63 -9.45
CA LYS A 224 19.30 -1.49 -9.51
C LYS A 224 18.56 -0.22 -9.94
N LYS A 225 18.99 0.91 -9.38
CA LYS A 225 18.53 2.24 -9.76
C LYS A 225 18.66 2.43 -11.29
N PRO A 226 17.60 2.92 -11.98
CA PRO A 226 17.58 3.00 -13.43
C PRO A 226 18.43 4.12 -14.01
N PHE A 227 18.77 3.96 -15.29
CA PHE A 227 19.26 5.01 -16.17
C PHE A 227 18.11 5.92 -16.60
N PHE A 228 18.42 7.20 -16.82
CA PHE A 228 17.41 8.16 -17.26
C PHE A 228 16.88 7.83 -18.66
N SER A 229 17.76 7.38 -19.57
CA SER A 229 17.41 7.01 -20.94
C SER A 229 16.41 5.85 -21.01
N ASP A 230 16.52 4.87 -20.10
CA ASP A 230 15.58 3.75 -20.00
C ASP A 230 14.22 4.21 -19.50
N PHE A 231 14.20 5.05 -18.46
CA PHE A 231 12.97 5.64 -17.96
C PHE A 231 12.24 6.43 -19.05
N GLN A 232 12.96 7.25 -19.82
CA GLN A 232 12.37 8.00 -20.94
C GLN A 232 11.84 7.09 -22.04
N GLN A 233 12.51 5.98 -22.35
CA GLN A 233 12.03 5.02 -23.34
C GLN A 233 10.74 4.35 -22.87
N LEU A 234 10.70 3.87 -21.62
CA LEU A 234 9.47 3.31 -21.07
C LEU A 234 8.34 4.35 -21.01
N ALA A 235 8.62 5.60 -20.61
CA ALA A 235 7.61 6.64 -20.49
C ALA A 235 6.95 7.01 -21.83
N LYS A 236 7.64 6.80 -22.96
CA LYS A 236 7.08 7.01 -24.29
C LYS A 236 6.05 5.95 -24.69
N GLU A 237 6.19 4.72 -24.19
CA GLU A 237 5.30 3.61 -24.53
C GLU A 237 4.26 3.35 -23.44
N SER A 238 4.67 3.37 -22.18
CA SER A 238 3.85 3.06 -21.02
C SER A 238 4.28 3.88 -19.81
N GLU A 239 3.48 4.89 -19.47
CA GLU A 239 3.66 5.68 -18.24
C GLU A 239 3.56 4.80 -16.98
N TYR A 240 2.75 3.73 -17.03
CA TYR A 240 2.70 2.72 -15.97
C TYR A 240 4.06 2.02 -15.80
N ALA A 241 4.71 1.63 -16.90
CA ALA A 241 6.04 1.00 -16.85
C ALA A 241 7.09 1.95 -16.27
N ALA A 242 7.10 3.21 -16.74
CA ALA A 242 8.01 4.23 -16.23
C ALA A 242 7.80 4.50 -14.74
N TRP A 243 6.54 4.61 -14.30
CA TRP A 243 6.19 4.76 -12.89
C TRP A 243 6.71 3.59 -12.06
N THR A 244 6.43 2.36 -12.50
CA THR A 244 6.81 1.14 -11.77
C THR A 244 8.33 1.03 -11.69
N LEU A 245 9.07 1.39 -12.75
CA LEU A 245 10.53 1.34 -12.76
C LEU A 245 11.18 2.18 -11.64
N VAL A 246 10.66 3.38 -11.36
CA VAL A 246 11.25 4.31 -10.37
C VAL A 246 10.59 4.25 -8.99
N ASN A 247 9.39 3.67 -8.88
CA ASN A 247 8.66 3.54 -7.61
C ASN A 247 8.67 2.11 -7.04
N GLY A 248 8.93 1.10 -7.87
CA GLY A 248 8.90 -0.31 -7.48
C GLY A 248 7.57 -0.70 -6.87
N TYR A 249 7.64 -1.38 -5.72
CA TYR A 249 6.49 -1.86 -4.96
C TYR A 249 5.88 -0.82 -4.01
N ALA A 250 6.25 0.46 -4.12
CA ALA A 250 5.69 1.51 -3.29
C ALA A 250 4.15 1.55 -3.40
N LEU A 251 3.50 1.88 -2.29
CA LEU A 251 2.05 2.12 -2.24
C LEU A 251 1.68 3.23 -3.25
N ASN A 252 0.89 2.87 -4.26
CA ASN A 252 0.51 3.78 -5.35
C ASN A 252 -0.52 4.81 -4.89
N HIS A 253 -1.43 4.44 -3.99
CA HIS A 253 -2.33 5.34 -3.30
C HIS A 253 -2.99 4.66 -2.10
N VAL A 254 -3.42 5.49 -1.15
CA VAL A 254 -4.47 5.15 -0.19
C VAL A 254 -5.78 5.75 -0.66
N THR A 255 -6.91 5.18 -0.22
CA THR A 255 -8.24 5.67 -0.57
C THR A 255 -9.04 5.98 0.68
N ILE A 256 -9.48 7.22 0.88
CA ILE A 256 -10.38 7.57 1.99
C ILE A 256 -11.80 7.07 1.66
N SER A 257 -12.38 6.30 2.58
CA SER A 257 -13.77 5.88 2.54
C SER A 257 -14.68 7.03 2.98
N THR A 258 -15.20 7.82 2.04
CA THR A 258 -15.94 9.05 2.36
C THR A 258 -17.20 8.74 3.17
N HIS A 259 -17.92 7.67 2.84
CA HIS A 259 -19.15 7.27 3.54
C HIS A 259 -18.95 6.86 5.00
N ARG A 260 -17.70 6.74 5.48
CA ARG A 260 -17.33 6.46 6.88
C ARG A 260 -16.89 7.71 7.65
N LEU A 261 -16.77 8.86 6.99
CA LEU A 261 -16.56 10.14 7.66
C LEU A 261 -17.80 10.52 8.51
N LYS A 262 -17.67 11.49 9.42
CA LYS A 262 -18.78 11.87 10.31
C LYS A 262 -19.47 13.17 9.93
N THR A 263 -18.80 14.03 9.17
CA THR A 263 -19.31 15.35 8.82
C THR A 263 -20.04 15.37 7.48
N HIS A 264 -20.32 16.58 6.97
CA HIS A 264 -20.84 16.79 5.63
C HIS A 264 -19.93 16.23 4.51
N LEU A 265 -18.65 15.93 4.82
CA LEU A 265 -17.71 15.28 3.92
C LEU A 265 -18.02 13.80 3.63
N THR A 266 -19.06 13.25 4.25
CA THR A 266 -19.56 11.90 3.93
C THR A 266 -19.96 11.72 2.47
N ASN A 267 -20.38 12.80 1.83
CA ASN A 267 -20.67 12.85 0.41
C ASN A 267 -19.42 13.23 -0.40
N ILE A 268 -19.04 12.41 -1.38
CA ILE A 268 -17.83 12.62 -2.17
C ILE A 268 -17.82 13.91 -2.97
N ARG A 269 -18.99 14.43 -3.38
CA ARG A 269 -19.07 15.72 -4.09
C ARG A 269 -18.75 16.87 -3.15
N ALA A 270 -19.26 16.82 -1.93
CA ALA A 270 -18.94 17.80 -0.88
C ALA A 270 -17.45 17.74 -0.52
N LEU A 271 -16.88 16.53 -0.40
CA LEU A 271 -15.45 16.35 -0.18
C LEU A 271 -14.62 16.94 -1.34
N ASN A 272 -14.97 16.65 -2.59
CA ASN A 272 -14.25 17.19 -3.74
C ASN A 272 -14.27 18.73 -3.76
N GLN A 273 -15.44 19.33 -3.53
CA GLN A 273 -15.57 20.79 -3.44
C GLN A 273 -14.68 21.34 -2.32
N PHE A 274 -14.77 20.77 -1.12
CA PHE A 274 -13.95 21.17 0.03
C PHE A 274 -12.45 21.12 -0.28
N LEU A 275 -11.98 20.05 -0.94
CA LEU A 275 -10.56 19.92 -1.31
C LEU A 275 -10.13 20.96 -2.36
N GLN A 276 -10.98 21.22 -3.36
CA GLN A 276 -10.69 22.23 -4.38
C GLN A 276 -10.67 23.65 -3.80
N GLU A 277 -11.59 23.98 -2.89
CA GLU A 277 -11.61 25.24 -2.15
C GLU A 277 -10.36 25.45 -1.28
N ASN A 278 -9.74 24.36 -0.83
CA ASN A 278 -8.46 24.36 -0.11
C ASN A 278 -7.23 24.26 -1.04
N GLY A 279 -7.41 24.39 -2.36
CA GLY A 279 -6.33 24.49 -3.34
C GLY A 279 -5.74 23.16 -3.81
N PHE A 280 -6.40 22.03 -3.55
CA PHE A 280 -5.95 20.73 -4.07
C PHE A 280 -6.48 20.44 -5.47
N ASN A 281 -5.60 19.93 -6.33
CA ASN A 281 -5.96 19.57 -7.70
C ASN A 281 -6.45 18.13 -7.79
N LEU A 282 -7.65 17.97 -8.35
CA LEU A 282 -8.25 16.67 -8.61
C LEU A 282 -8.02 16.22 -10.06
N ASN A 283 -7.83 14.92 -10.26
CA ASN A 283 -7.71 14.31 -11.58
C ASN A 283 -9.00 14.58 -12.38
N SER A 284 -8.85 15.27 -13.51
CA SER A 284 -9.96 15.72 -14.35
C SER A 284 -10.23 14.80 -15.55
N GLU A 285 -9.45 13.75 -15.75
CA GLU A 285 -9.64 12.80 -16.85
C GLU A 285 -10.95 12.04 -16.70
N GLY A 286 -11.82 12.06 -17.72
CA GLY A 286 -13.19 11.51 -17.60
C GLY A 286 -14.10 12.26 -16.62
N GLY A 287 -13.75 13.50 -16.25
CA GLY A 287 -14.43 14.29 -15.22
C GLY A 287 -13.88 14.02 -13.81
N VAL A 288 -13.99 14.99 -12.89
CA VAL A 288 -13.44 14.85 -11.51
C VAL A 288 -13.99 13.62 -10.79
N LEU A 289 -15.29 13.37 -10.93
CA LEU A 289 -15.98 12.25 -10.30
C LEU A 289 -16.27 11.14 -11.31
N LYS A 290 -15.70 9.97 -11.06
CA LYS A 290 -15.94 8.75 -11.83
C LYS A 290 -17.06 7.98 -11.14
N VAL A 291 -18.05 7.54 -11.91
CA VAL A 291 -19.24 6.87 -11.39
C VAL A 291 -19.40 5.56 -12.14
N SER A 292 -19.50 4.46 -11.40
CA SER A 292 -19.74 3.14 -11.99
C SER A 292 -21.07 3.11 -12.75
N PRO A 293 -21.24 2.20 -13.73
CA PRO A 293 -22.48 2.11 -14.50
C PRO A 293 -23.74 1.85 -13.65
N ASP A 294 -23.60 1.15 -12.52
CA ASP A 294 -24.69 0.93 -11.55
C ASP A 294 -24.98 2.17 -10.67
N GLY A 295 -24.14 3.20 -10.73
CA GLY A 295 -24.24 4.42 -9.93
C GLY A 295 -23.83 4.27 -8.47
N LEU A 296 -23.30 3.11 -8.05
CA LEU A 296 -23.12 2.77 -6.64
C LEU A 296 -21.67 2.88 -6.13
N LEU A 297 -20.69 3.02 -7.03
CA LEU A 297 -19.30 3.29 -6.72
C LEU A 297 -18.89 4.62 -7.35
N LEU A 298 -18.61 5.60 -6.50
CA LEU A 298 -18.17 6.93 -6.90
C LEU A 298 -16.74 7.13 -6.43
N GLN A 299 -15.87 7.61 -7.32
CA GLN A 299 -14.45 7.76 -7.05
C GLN A 299 -13.92 9.09 -7.59
N SER A 300 -12.98 9.68 -6.88
CA SER A 300 -12.18 10.82 -7.31
C SER A 300 -10.78 10.69 -6.74
N SER A 301 -9.80 11.36 -7.35
CA SER A 301 -8.41 11.30 -6.90
C SER A 301 -7.73 12.64 -7.09
N THR A 302 -6.66 12.89 -6.34
CA THR A 302 -5.76 14.00 -6.64
C THR A 302 -4.93 13.69 -7.89
N VAL A 303 -4.36 14.74 -8.48
CA VAL A 303 -3.17 14.58 -9.31
C VAL A 303 -2.01 14.11 -8.42
N ALA A 304 -1.14 13.23 -8.93
CA ALA A 304 -0.01 12.71 -8.17
C ALA A 304 1.03 13.79 -7.85
N ASP A 305 1.70 13.65 -6.71
CA ASP A 305 2.90 14.44 -6.43
C ASP A 305 4.04 14.02 -7.36
N SER A 306 5.00 14.91 -7.56
CA SER A 306 6.27 14.59 -8.24
C SER A 306 7.46 14.95 -7.37
N ILE A 307 8.53 14.15 -7.44
CA ILE A 307 9.77 14.40 -6.69
C ILE A 307 10.99 14.36 -7.62
N PRO A 308 12.06 15.09 -7.28
CA PRO A 308 13.35 14.90 -7.94
C PRO A 308 13.88 13.49 -7.72
N PHE A 309 14.18 12.77 -8.80
CA PHE A 309 14.80 11.46 -8.78
C PHE A 309 16.15 11.50 -9.47
N LYS A 310 17.22 11.20 -8.71
CA LYS A 310 18.58 11.07 -9.25
C LYS A 310 18.81 9.66 -9.77
N PHE A 311 18.94 9.53 -11.09
CA PHE A 311 19.22 8.29 -11.84
C PHE A 311 20.67 7.81 -11.68
N SER A 312 20.95 6.57 -12.10
CA SER A 312 22.28 5.94 -11.93
C SER A 312 23.37 6.58 -12.79
N ASP A 313 23.01 7.21 -13.90
CA ASP A 313 23.87 8.00 -14.79
C ASP A 313 24.07 9.45 -14.34
N GLY A 314 23.57 9.81 -13.16
CA GLY A 314 23.79 11.12 -12.54
C GLY A 314 22.77 12.20 -12.94
N PHE A 315 21.92 11.95 -13.93
CA PHE A 315 20.81 12.83 -14.27
C PHE A 315 19.79 12.91 -13.12
N THR A 316 19.16 14.07 -12.95
CA THR A 316 18.06 14.27 -12.01
C THR A 316 16.86 14.80 -12.77
N GLU A 317 15.73 14.11 -12.69
CA GLU A 317 14.47 14.52 -13.33
C GLU A 317 13.33 14.46 -12.32
N SER A 318 12.29 15.25 -12.55
CA SER A 318 11.04 15.13 -11.80
C SER A 318 10.27 13.88 -12.24
N VAL A 319 9.97 12.98 -11.32
CA VAL A 319 9.21 11.75 -11.60
C VAL A 319 7.93 11.71 -10.77
N PRO A 320 6.83 11.13 -11.31
CA PRO A 320 5.61 10.95 -10.55
C PRO A 320 5.81 9.98 -9.38
N CYS A 321 5.32 10.38 -8.22
CA CYS A 321 5.12 9.54 -7.05
C CYS A 321 3.66 9.05 -7.04
N SER A 322 2.99 9.16 -5.92
CA SER A 322 1.66 8.62 -5.68
C SER A 322 0.63 9.74 -5.58
N TYR A 323 -0.64 9.37 -5.55
CA TYR A 323 -1.77 10.27 -5.29
C TYR A 323 -2.58 9.74 -4.11
N ILE A 324 -3.60 10.48 -3.69
CA ILE A 324 -4.64 9.99 -2.77
C ILE A 324 -5.97 9.91 -3.51
N GLU A 325 -6.74 8.87 -3.22
CA GLU A 325 -8.08 8.66 -3.78
C GLU A 325 -9.16 8.84 -2.69
N PHE A 326 -10.38 9.09 -3.12
CA PHE A 326 -11.59 9.16 -2.32
C PHE A 326 -12.65 8.27 -2.95
N ALA A 327 -13.32 7.44 -2.15
CA ALA A 327 -14.37 6.55 -2.64
C ALA A 327 -15.62 6.62 -1.76
N GLU A 328 -16.78 6.71 -2.42
CA GLU A 328 -18.10 6.55 -1.80
C GLU A 328 -18.76 5.28 -2.34
N ARG A 329 -19.08 4.35 -1.44
CA ARG A 329 -19.83 3.14 -1.77
C ARG A 329 -21.28 3.30 -1.31
N LEU A 330 -22.21 3.34 -2.25
CA LEU A 330 -23.63 3.47 -1.95
C LEU A 330 -24.26 2.15 -1.54
N VAL A 331 -25.37 2.25 -0.82
CA VAL A 331 -26.17 1.12 -0.33
C VAL A 331 -26.76 0.35 -1.51
N LEU A 332 -26.65 -0.96 -1.49
CA LEU A 332 -27.21 -1.82 -2.53
C LEU A 332 -28.76 -1.72 -2.54
N PRO A 333 -29.42 -1.86 -3.71
CA PRO A 333 -30.86 -1.65 -3.84
C PRO A 333 -31.73 -2.47 -2.88
N GLN A 334 -31.32 -3.70 -2.56
CA GLN A 334 -32.03 -4.59 -1.63
C GLN A 334 -32.03 -4.08 -0.17
N TYR A 335 -31.13 -3.17 0.18
CA TYR A 335 -30.99 -2.59 1.52
C TYR A 335 -31.43 -1.13 1.60
N LYS A 336 -32.06 -0.58 0.54
CA LYS A 336 -32.43 0.85 0.45
C LYS A 336 -33.33 1.37 1.57
N ASN A 337 -34.06 0.47 2.24
CA ASN A 337 -35.00 0.80 3.31
C ASN A 337 -34.38 0.69 4.72
N LEU A 338 -33.11 0.27 4.84
CA LEU A 338 -32.42 0.26 6.12
C LEU A 338 -32.26 1.69 6.64
N LEU A 339 -32.39 1.85 7.95
CA LEU A 339 -32.03 3.12 8.59
C LEU A 339 -30.54 3.36 8.40
N LYS A 340 -30.12 4.62 8.28
CA LYS A 340 -28.72 4.98 7.99
C LYS A 340 -27.76 4.40 9.04
N GLU A 341 -28.21 4.34 10.29
CA GLU A 341 -27.49 3.83 11.45
C GLU A 341 -27.33 2.29 11.43
N GLU A 342 -28.17 1.60 10.65
CA GLU A 342 -28.12 0.14 10.46
C GLU A 342 -27.29 -0.27 9.23
N VAL A 343 -26.89 0.70 8.39
CA VAL A 343 -26.09 0.44 7.20
C VAL A 343 -24.66 0.08 7.61
N LYS A 344 -24.24 -1.13 7.25
CA LYS A 344 -22.88 -1.66 7.41
C LYS A 344 -22.18 -1.72 6.06
N GLU A 345 -20.88 -1.98 6.07
CA GLU A 345 -20.07 -2.04 4.85
C GLU A 345 -20.58 -3.08 3.85
N PHE A 346 -20.98 -4.27 4.33
CA PHE A 346 -21.52 -5.33 3.47
C PHE A 346 -22.91 -5.01 2.87
N HIS A 347 -23.58 -3.95 3.35
CA HIS A 347 -24.81 -3.44 2.72
C HIS A 347 -24.50 -2.52 1.51
N ARG A 348 -23.23 -2.20 1.24
CA ARG A 348 -22.80 -1.28 0.19
C ARG A 348 -22.20 -2.01 -1.00
N ARG A 349 -22.07 -1.32 -2.14
CA ARG A 349 -21.41 -1.84 -3.34
C ARG A 349 -19.94 -2.18 -3.06
N ASP A 350 -19.64 -3.47 -3.03
CA ASP A 350 -18.28 -3.98 -2.87
C ASP A 350 -17.55 -4.09 -4.22
N GLY A 351 -16.23 -4.33 -4.23
CA GLY A 351 -15.43 -4.52 -5.43
C GLY A 351 -15.07 -3.22 -6.16
N PHE A 352 -14.62 -3.35 -7.42
CA PHE A 352 -14.10 -2.25 -8.24
C PHE A 352 -14.85 -2.17 -9.58
N GLU A 353 -14.58 -1.12 -10.36
CA GLU A 353 -15.17 -0.94 -11.68
C GLU A 353 -14.11 -0.55 -12.72
N VAL A 354 -14.04 -1.31 -13.82
CA VAL A 354 -13.02 -1.13 -14.88
C VAL A 354 -13.04 0.28 -15.45
N GLY A 355 -14.24 0.81 -15.74
CA GLY A 355 -14.39 2.15 -16.32
C GLY A 355 -13.85 3.26 -15.41
N ASN A 356 -14.08 3.15 -14.11
CA ASN A 356 -13.54 4.10 -13.13
C ASN A 356 -12.02 3.96 -13.02
N ALA A 357 -11.55 2.73 -12.81
CA ALA A 357 -10.13 2.43 -12.60
C ALA A 357 -9.27 2.86 -13.80
N ASP A 358 -9.75 2.68 -15.04
CA ASP A 358 -9.06 3.12 -16.25
C ASP A 358 -8.69 4.60 -16.22
N LYS A 359 -9.60 5.46 -15.73
CA LYS A 359 -9.39 6.91 -15.61
C LYS A 359 -8.59 7.31 -14.38
N ILE A 360 -8.67 6.52 -13.31
CA ILE A 360 -7.89 6.76 -12.08
C ILE A 360 -6.41 6.46 -12.29
N PHE A 361 -6.05 5.47 -13.13
CA PHE A 361 -4.64 5.21 -13.50
C PHE A 361 -3.92 6.46 -14.04
N GLU A 362 -4.66 7.36 -14.69
CA GLU A 362 -4.17 8.60 -15.28
C GLU A 362 -3.78 9.66 -14.23
N SER A 363 -4.06 9.45 -12.94
CA SER A 363 -3.65 10.38 -11.88
C SER A 363 -2.13 10.59 -11.81
N THR A 364 -1.35 9.64 -12.35
CA THR A 364 0.11 9.72 -12.48
C THR A 364 0.59 10.14 -13.87
N SER A 365 -0.32 10.51 -14.79
CA SER A 365 0.05 10.78 -16.17
C SER A 365 0.68 12.15 -16.33
N LYS A 366 1.61 12.26 -17.29
CA LYS A 366 2.26 13.53 -17.61
C LYS A 366 1.26 14.61 -17.98
N GLU A 367 0.17 14.24 -18.64
CA GLU A 367 -0.89 15.19 -18.99
C GLU A 367 -1.54 15.78 -17.73
N GLN A 368 -1.93 14.97 -16.75
CA GLN A 368 -2.47 15.48 -15.49
C GLN A 368 -1.45 16.34 -14.73
N LEU A 369 -0.19 15.91 -14.68
CA LEU A 369 0.89 16.61 -13.96
C LEU A 369 1.26 17.97 -14.56
N THR A 370 1.04 18.15 -15.87
CA THR A 370 1.43 19.38 -16.59
C THR A 370 0.26 20.30 -16.90
N ARG A 371 -0.98 19.90 -16.63
CA ARG A 371 -2.15 20.78 -16.69
C ARG A 371 -1.93 21.94 -15.71
N ARG A 372 -1.64 23.12 -16.25
CA ARG A 372 -1.64 24.36 -15.48
C ARG A 372 -3.06 24.57 -14.97
N THR A 373 -3.21 24.69 -13.66
CA THR A 373 -4.42 25.25 -13.06
C THR A 373 -4.58 26.66 -13.61
N GLY A 374 -5.56 26.83 -14.50
CA GLY A 374 -5.95 28.12 -15.05
C GLY A 374 -6.66 28.98 -14.02
#